data_AF-A0A139ILL5-F1
#
_entry.id   AF-A0A139ILL5-F1
#
_cell.length_a   1.000
_cell.length_b   1.000
_cell.length_c   1.000
_cell.angle_alpha   90.00
_cell.angle_beta   90.00
_cell.angle_gamma   90.00
#
_symmetry.space_group_name_H-M   'P 1'
#
loop_
_entity.id
_entity.type
_entity.pdbx_description
1 polymer ?
#
loop_
_entity_poly.entity_id
_entity_poly.type
_entity_poly.pdbx_seq_one_letter_code
_entity_poly.pdbx_strand_id
1 'polypeptide(L)'
;MANVRPAMLLAIATIASAAKLIVSIPPSQLLENPNELPASTHAVLLGPPGIRYDAPLRRDSTFVFSHLSDASYLLTLHSRDFFFPPLRVDVTANPEENAQNISAWQTFRGNEWSNKGQSFGEGKDELRIDVRPGARKDFYQQRGGFNLLGFLKSPMILMALFSVVMIFGLPYLMDNMDPEAKAEFEEMSKKSPLMGSSGAASQMQNFDLAGFLAGRSNAPAEQPAPAASGGKKR
;
A
#
# COMPACT_ATOMS: atom_id res chain seq x y z
N MET A 1 23.66 -40.41 -71.91
CA MET A 1 22.56 -40.76 -70.98
C MET A 1 23.09 -40.63 -69.55
N ALA A 2 22.76 -39.56 -68.85
CA ALA A 2 22.97 -39.43 -67.41
C ALA A 2 21.81 -38.59 -66.86
N ASN A 3 20.89 -39.25 -66.17
CA ASN A 3 19.65 -38.68 -65.67
C ASN A 3 19.93 -37.83 -64.43
N VAL A 4 19.74 -36.52 -64.52
CA VAL A 4 19.74 -35.62 -63.37
C VAL A 4 18.32 -35.64 -62.77
N ARG A 5 18.18 -36.19 -61.56
CA ARG A 5 16.93 -36.14 -60.78
C ARG A 5 16.91 -34.85 -59.95
N PRO A 6 15.93 -33.94 -60.11
CA PRO A 6 15.73 -32.86 -59.17
C PRO A 6 15.00 -33.41 -57.93
N ALA A 7 15.70 -33.50 -56.80
CA ALA A 7 15.09 -33.77 -55.51
C ALA A 7 14.38 -32.49 -55.04
N MET A 8 13.06 -32.46 -55.22
CA MET A 8 12.17 -31.38 -54.77
C MET A 8 12.02 -31.47 -53.25
N LEU A 9 12.66 -30.56 -52.52
CA LEU A 9 12.45 -30.35 -51.08
C LEU A 9 11.08 -29.72 -50.87
N LEU A 10 10.11 -30.52 -50.46
CA LEU A 10 8.77 -30.05 -50.05
C LEU A 10 8.88 -29.50 -48.62
N ALA A 11 9.01 -28.17 -48.49
CA ALA A 11 8.89 -27.51 -47.20
C ALA A 11 7.43 -27.56 -46.75
N ILE A 12 7.12 -28.49 -45.83
CA ILE A 12 5.80 -28.55 -45.18
C ILE A 12 5.74 -27.37 -44.20
N ALA A 13 5.09 -26.28 -44.62
CA ALA A 13 4.72 -25.21 -43.71
C ALA A 13 3.61 -25.74 -42.79
N THR A 14 3.98 -26.18 -41.59
CA THR A 14 3.00 -26.44 -40.53
C THR A 14 2.28 -25.14 -40.23
N ILE A 15 0.99 -25.08 -40.54
CA ILE A 15 0.11 -23.98 -40.13
C ILE A 15 0.00 -24.09 -38.61
N ALA A 16 0.89 -23.41 -37.90
CA ALA A 16 0.79 -23.28 -36.46
C ALA A 16 -0.43 -22.41 -36.15
N SER A 17 -1.47 -22.99 -35.55
CA SER A 17 -2.47 -22.17 -34.85
C SER A 17 -1.73 -21.35 -33.81
N ALA A 18 -2.11 -20.08 -33.65
CA ALA A 18 -1.38 -19.13 -32.83
C ALA A 18 -2.41 -18.33 -32.04
N ALA A 19 -2.44 -18.53 -30.72
CA ALA A 19 -3.44 -17.90 -29.88
C ALA A 19 -3.28 -16.37 -29.86
N LYS A 20 -4.41 -15.70 -29.66
CA LYS A 20 -4.55 -14.25 -29.64
C LYS A 20 -5.23 -13.83 -28.34
N LEU A 21 -4.57 -12.96 -27.59
CA LEU A 21 -5.12 -12.36 -26.38
C LEU A 21 -5.45 -10.90 -26.63
N ILE A 22 -6.69 -10.52 -26.36
CA ILE A 22 -7.14 -9.12 -26.37
C ILE A 22 -7.47 -8.71 -24.94
N VAL A 23 -6.78 -7.69 -24.45
CA VAL A 23 -7.00 -7.12 -23.12
C VAL A 23 -7.65 -5.77 -23.29
N SER A 24 -8.84 -5.59 -22.75
CA SER A 24 -9.68 -4.40 -22.89
C SER A 24 -9.78 -3.68 -21.55
N ILE A 25 -9.68 -2.35 -21.54
CA ILE A 25 -9.87 -1.55 -20.33
C ILE A 25 -11.23 -0.86 -20.41
N PRO A 26 -12.27 -1.39 -19.73
CA PRO A 26 -13.56 -0.74 -19.70
C PRO A 26 -13.57 0.45 -18.72
N PRO A 27 -14.52 1.40 -18.87
CA PRO A 27 -14.84 2.40 -17.86
C PRO A 27 -15.08 1.79 -16.47
N SER A 28 -14.62 2.47 -15.42
CA SER A 28 -14.72 2.02 -14.02
C SER A 28 -14.80 3.21 -13.06
N GLN A 29 -15.08 2.96 -11.78
CA GLN A 29 -15.18 4.03 -10.76
C GLN A 29 -13.86 4.80 -10.57
N LEU A 30 -12.72 4.16 -10.78
CA LEU A 30 -11.40 4.80 -10.67
C LEU A 30 -10.96 5.46 -11.98
N LEU A 31 -11.49 5.00 -13.11
CA LEU A 31 -11.16 5.46 -14.45
C LEU A 31 -12.45 5.57 -15.26
N GLU A 32 -13.10 6.73 -15.18
CA GLU A 32 -14.38 6.98 -15.84
C GLU A 32 -14.23 6.94 -17.36
N ASN A 33 -13.14 7.51 -17.88
CA ASN A 33 -12.83 7.53 -19.30
C ASN A 33 -11.49 6.82 -19.60
N PRO A 34 -11.51 5.63 -20.24
CA PRO A 34 -10.29 4.91 -20.60
C PRO A 34 -9.29 5.69 -21.46
N ASN A 35 -9.74 6.72 -22.19
CA ASN A 35 -8.85 7.57 -23.01
C ASN A 35 -7.98 8.52 -22.18
N GLU A 36 -8.23 8.67 -20.88
CA GLU A 36 -7.36 9.44 -19.97
C GLU A 36 -6.06 8.72 -19.63
N LEU A 37 -5.95 7.44 -20.00
CA LEU A 37 -4.72 6.69 -19.80
C LEU A 37 -3.56 7.34 -20.58
N PRO A 38 -2.40 7.52 -19.93
CA PRO A 38 -1.22 8.05 -20.60
C PRO A 38 -0.81 7.19 -21.81
N ALA A 39 -0.32 7.83 -22.87
CA ALA A 39 0.18 7.13 -24.05
C ALA A 39 1.38 6.21 -23.76
N SER A 40 2.08 6.41 -22.63
CA SER A 40 3.13 5.51 -22.15
C SER A 40 2.59 4.19 -21.58
N THR A 41 1.27 4.01 -21.52
CA THR A 41 0.63 2.80 -21.01
C THR A 41 0.84 1.65 -22.02
N HIS A 42 1.40 0.55 -21.54
CA HIS A 42 1.67 -0.64 -22.34
C HIS A 42 1.46 -1.89 -21.49
N ALA A 43 1.20 -3.01 -22.15
CA ALA A 43 1.05 -4.31 -21.52
C ALA A 43 2.22 -5.20 -21.91
N VAL A 44 2.76 -5.92 -20.93
CA VAL A 44 3.87 -6.85 -21.13
C VAL A 44 3.38 -8.24 -20.76
N LEU A 45 3.64 -9.20 -21.63
CA LEU A 45 3.39 -10.62 -21.41
C LEU A 45 4.73 -11.34 -21.29
N LEU A 46 5.07 -11.79 -20.09
CA LEU A 46 6.32 -12.49 -19.79
C LEU A 46 6.08 -13.99 -19.76
N GLY A 47 6.77 -14.74 -20.61
CA GLY A 47 6.66 -16.19 -20.70
C GLY A 47 7.87 -16.92 -20.09
N PRO A 48 8.12 -18.16 -20.55
CA PRO A 48 9.36 -18.88 -20.28
C PRO A 48 10.61 -18.04 -20.62
N PRO A 49 11.79 -18.37 -20.07
CA PRO A 49 13.00 -17.58 -20.23
C PRO A 49 13.28 -17.17 -21.68
N GLY A 50 13.37 -15.86 -21.92
CA GLY A 50 13.64 -15.29 -23.25
C GLY A 50 12.39 -14.94 -24.06
N ILE A 51 11.19 -15.33 -23.64
CA ILE A 51 9.93 -14.98 -24.31
C ILE A 51 9.29 -13.77 -23.63
N ARG A 52 9.15 -12.67 -24.38
CA ARG A 52 8.48 -11.45 -23.95
C ARG A 52 7.71 -10.86 -25.13
N TYR A 53 6.45 -10.55 -24.89
CA TYR A 53 5.64 -9.75 -25.80
C TYR A 53 5.33 -8.39 -25.16
N ASP A 54 5.33 -7.36 -25.98
CA ASP A 54 4.99 -5.99 -25.57
C ASP A 54 3.90 -5.46 -26.49
N ALA A 55 2.85 -4.89 -25.91
CA ALA A 55 1.72 -4.35 -26.64
C ALA A 55 1.44 -2.91 -26.15
N PRO A 56 1.54 -1.89 -27.02
CA PRO A 56 1.14 -0.54 -26.66
C PRO A 56 -0.38 -0.42 -26.57
N LEU A 57 -0.87 0.55 -25.79
CA LEU A 57 -2.30 0.88 -25.72
C LEU A 57 -2.81 1.37 -27.08
N ARG A 58 -3.86 0.72 -27.60
CA ARG A 58 -4.56 1.16 -28.81
C ARG A 58 -5.64 2.19 -28.51
N ARG A 59 -6.11 2.89 -29.54
CA ARG A 59 -7.17 3.93 -29.44
C ARG A 59 -8.53 3.40 -28.98
N ASP A 60 -8.77 2.11 -29.15
CA ASP A 60 -9.97 1.42 -28.66
C ASP A 60 -9.83 0.96 -27.19
N SER A 61 -8.81 1.44 -26.49
CA SER A 61 -8.48 1.06 -25.10
C SER A 61 -8.18 -0.43 -24.93
N THR A 62 -7.58 -1.04 -25.96
CA THR A 62 -7.17 -2.44 -25.92
C THR A 62 -5.67 -2.65 -26.10
N PHE A 63 -5.19 -3.78 -25.62
CA PHE A 63 -3.89 -4.37 -25.95
C PHE A 63 -4.13 -5.67 -26.70
N VAL A 64 -3.33 -5.92 -27.73
CA VAL A 64 -3.48 -7.11 -28.57
C VAL A 64 -2.14 -7.84 -28.61
N PHE A 65 -2.15 -9.07 -28.14
CA PHE A 65 -1.05 -10.02 -28.29
C PHE A 65 -1.46 -11.07 -29.29
N SER A 66 -0.69 -11.24 -30.35
CA SER A 66 -0.90 -12.26 -31.38
C SER A 66 0.26 -13.24 -31.40
N HIS A 67 0.01 -14.42 -31.95
CA HIS A 67 1.02 -15.47 -32.11
C HIS A 67 1.64 -15.93 -30.79
N LEU A 68 0.78 -16.17 -29.80
CA LEU A 68 1.20 -16.74 -28.54
C LEU A 68 1.51 -18.23 -28.72
N SER A 69 2.67 -18.66 -28.24
CA SER A 69 3.02 -20.07 -28.13
C SER A 69 2.35 -20.74 -26.93
N ASP A 70 2.28 -22.06 -26.93
CA ASP A 70 1.88 -22.86 -25.76
C ASP A 70 2.86 -22.61 -24.60
N ALA A 71 2.38 -21.93 -23.57
CA ALA A 71 3.08 -21.68 -22.32
C ALA A 71 2.16 -20.98 -21.31
N SER A 72 2.64 -20.92 -20.07
CA SER A 72 2.13 -20.01 -19.05
C SER A 72 2.84 -18.67 -19.11
N TYR A 73 2.07 -17.59 -19.06
CA TYR A 73 2.54 -16.22 -19.12
C TYR A 73 2.05 -15.39 -17.94
N LEU A 74 2.85 -14.39 -17.55
CA LEU A 74 2.49 -13.33 -16.62
C LEU A 74 2.20 -12.05 -17.42
N LEU A 75 0.94 -11.65 -17.44
CA LEU A 75 0.48 -10.38 -18.01
C LEU A 75 0.58 -9.28 -16.95
N THR A 76 1.31 -8.21 -17.28
CA THR A 76 1.42 -7.01 -16.44
C THR A 76 1.10 -5.77 -17.27
N LEU A 77 0.16 -4.95 -16.80
CA LEU A 77 -0.16 -3.66 -17.42
C LEU A 77 0.61 -2.55 -16.71
N HIS A 78 1.44 -1.85 -17.46
CA HIS A 78 2.23 -0.74 -16.97
C HIS A 78 1.57 0.57 -17.39
N SER A 79 1.12 1.34 -16.41
CA SER A 79 0.66 2.73 -16.60
C SER A 79 1.33 3.64 -15.58
N ARG A 80 1.44 4.94 -15.91
CA ARG A 80 1.99 5.94 -15.00
C ARG A 80 1.03 6.19 -13.84
N ASP A 81 -0.25 6.43 -14.13
CA ASP A 81 -1.19 6.99 -13.15
C ASP A 81 -2.02 5.92 -12.42
N PHE A 82 -2.13 4.72 -12.99
CA PHE A 82 -2.94 3.64 -12.45
C PHE A 82 -2.15 2.35 -12.23
N PHE A 83 -2.57 1.60 -11.22
CA PHE A 83 -2.13 0.24 -10.95
C PHE A 83 -3.18 -0.74 -11.47
N PHE A 84 -2.72 -1.75 -12.19
CA PHE A 84 -3.53 -2.86 -12.68
C PHE A 84 -3.05 -4.16 -12.04
N PRO A 85 -3.97 -5.06 -11.64
CA PRO A 85 -3.59 -6.34 -11.09
C PRO A 85 -2.87 -7.21 -12.15
N PRO A 86 -1.80 -7.93 -11.77
CA PRO A 86 -1.17 -8.88 -12.68
C PRO A 86 -2.09 -10.07 -12.91
N LEU A 87 -2.06 -10.60 -14.13
CA LEU A 87 -2.85 -11.76 -14.53
C LEU A 87 -1.94 -12.89 -15.00
N ARG A 88 -2.33 -14.12 -14.73
CA ARG A 88 -1.76 -15.32 -15.32
C ARG A 88 -2.56 -15.67 -16.57
N VAL A 89 -1.87 -15.92 -17.68
CA VAL A 89 -2.48 -16.38 -18.92
C VAL A 89 -1.85 -17.72 -19.27
N ASP A 90 -2.62 -18.80 -19.31
CA ASP A 90 -2.15 -20.08 -19.82
C ASP A 90 -2.68 -20.29 -21.24
N VAL A 91 -1.77 -20.60 -22.16
CA VAL A 91 -2.08 -21.05 -23.51
C VAL A 91 -1.68 -22.51 -23.59
N THR A 92 -2.59 -23.39 -23.95
CA THR A 92 -2.34 -24.84 -24.09
C THR A 92 -2.76 -25.30 -25.49
N ALA A 93 -1.92 -26.09 -26.14
CA ALA A 93 -2.29 -26.69 -27.42
C ALA A 93 -3.31 -27.82 -27.21
N ASN A 94 -4.40 -27.80 -27.97
CA ASN A 94 -5.36 -28.90 -28.06
C ASN A 94 -5.17 -29.63 -29.41
N PRO A 95 -4.42 -30.75 -29.44
CA PRO A 95 -4.10 -31.45 -30.67
C PRO A 95 -5.32 -32.12 -31.33
N GLU A 96 -6.36 -32.45 -30.56
CA GLU A 96 -7.58 -33.07 -31.10
C GLU A 96 -8.37 -32.11 -31.99
N GLU A 97 -8.33 -30.82 -31.64
CA GLU A 97 -9.11 -29.78 -32.31
C GLU A 97 -8.27 -28.88 -33.22
N ASN A 98 -6.96 -29.15 -33.35
CA ASN A 98 -5.98 -28.30 -34.05
C ASN A 98 -6.06 -26.82 -33.63
N ALA A 99 -6.33 -26.57 -32.36
CA ALA A 99 -6.56 -25.24 -31.80
C ALA A 99 -5.79 -25.04 -30.50
N GLN A 100 -5.70 -23.81 -30.03
CA GLN A 100 -5.09 -23.48 -28.75
C GLN A 100 -6.16 -22.99 -27.78
N ASN A 101 -6.20 -23.58 -26.59
CA ASN A 101 -7.03 -23.09 -25.51
C ASN A 101 -6.26 -22.01 -24.75
N ILE A 102 -6.87 -20.85 -24.57
CA ILE A 102 -6.29 -19.73 -23.85
C ILE A 102 -7.19 -19.38 -22.67
N SER A 103 -6.58 -19.12 -21.53
CA SER A 103 -7.28 -18.99 -20.27
C SER A 103 -6.56 -18.00 -19.38
N ALA A 104 -7.31 -17.16 -18.68
CA ALA A 104 -6.76 -16.07 -17.88
C ALA A 104 -7.29 -16.09 -16.45
N TRP A 105 -6.39 -15.90 -15.48
CA TRP A 105 -6.72 -15.85 -14.06
C TRP A 105 -6.02 -14.70 -13.36
N GLN A 106 -6.61 -14.22 -12.26
CA GLN A 106 -5.92 -13.32 -11.36
C GLN A 106 -4.76 -14.03 -10.68
N THR A 107 -3.63 -13.32 -10.55
CA THR A 107 -2.50 -13.78 -9.76
C THR A 107 -2.02 -12.68 -8.82
N PHE A 108 -1.28 -13.07 -7.79
CA PHE A 108 -0.73 -12.16 -6.79
C PHE A 108 0.76 -12.47 -6.62
N ARG A 109 1.57 -11.42 -6.50
CA ARG A 109 3.00 -11.59 -6.23
C ARG A 109 3.19 -12.23 -4.87
N GLY A 110 4.05 -13.24 -4.80
CA GLY A 110 4.33 -13.99 -3.57
C GLY A 110 3.51 -15.27 -3.40
N ASN A 111 2.47 -15.49 -4.22
CA ASN A 111 1.75 -16.76 -4.24
C ASN A 111 2.46 -17.77 -5.17
N GLU A 112 2.25 -19.06 -4.91
CA GLU A 112 2.69 -20.12 -5.83
C GLU A 112 2.05 -19.95 -7.21
N TRP A 113 2.80 -20.27 -8.26
CA TRP A 113 2.30 -20.12 -9.63
C TRP A 113 1.04 -20.95 -9.88
N SER A 114 0.98 -22.16 -9.32
CA SER A 114 -0.16 -23.10 -9.35
C SER A 114 -1.45 -22.53 -8.76
N ASN A 115 -1.36 -21.55 -7.85
CA ASN A 115 -2.53 -20.95 -7.21
C ASN A 115 -3.23 -19.99 -8.19
N LYS A 116 -4.36 -20.45 -8.73
CA LYS A 116 -5.21 -19.68 -9.64
C LYS A 116 -6.28 -18.95 -8.84
N GLY A 117 -6.34 -17.63 -8.98
CA GLY A 117 -7.38 -16.79 -8.39
C GLY A 117 -8.66 -16.76 -9.24
N GLN A 118 -9.34 -15.62 -9.23
CA GLN A 118 -10.53 -15.39 -10.05
C GLN A 118 -10.23 -15.64 -11.54
N SER A 119 -11.08 -16.41 -12.22
CA SER A 119 -11.01 -16.58 -13.67
C SER A 119 -11.56 -15.35 -14.39
N PHE A 120 -10.85 -14.89 -15.42
CA PHE A 120 -11.27 -13.83 -16.33
C PHE A 120 -11.91 -14.38 -17.61
N GLY A 121 -11.89 -15.69 -17.80
CA GLY A 121 -12.47 -16.37 -18.95
C GLY A 121 -11.51 -17.34 -19.62
N GLU A 122 -12.09 -18.14 -20.50
CA GLU A 122 -11.41 -19.13 -21.33
C GLU A 122 -11.91 -18.96 -22.77
N GLY A 123 -11.04 -19.20 -23.74
CA GLY A 123 -11.31 -19.03 -25.15
C GLY A 123 -10.53 -20.03 -25.99
N LYS A 124 -11.01 -20.23 -27.22
CA LYS A 124 -10.37 -21.09 -28.21
C LYS A 124 -9.78 -20.20 -29.30
N ASP A 125 -8.47 -20.28 -29.47
CA ASP A 125 -7.59 -19.45 -30.32
C ASP A 125 -7.62 -17.94 -30.02
N GLU A 126 -8.75 -17.37 -29.59
CA GLU A 126 -8.90 -15.98 -29.20
C GLU A 126 -9.57 -15.87 -27.82
N LEU A 127 -9.00 -15.05 -26.94
CA LEU A 127 -9.60 -14.68 -25.67
C LEU A 127 -9.60 -13.16 -25.51
N ARG A 128 -10.78 -12.60 -25.22
CA ARG A 128 -10.95 -11.21 -24.84
C ARG A 128 -11.25 -11.12 -23.34
N ILE A 129 -10.43 -10.37 -22.62
CA ILE A 129 -10.62 -10.12 -21.18
C ILE A 129 -10.73 -8.63 -20.90
N ASP A 130 -11.53 -8.29 -19.90
CA ASP A 130 -11.66 -6.92 -19.40
C ASP A 130 -10.87 -6.76 -18.10
N VAL A 131 -9.98 -5.76 -18.07
CA VAL A 131 -9.09 -5.50 -16.93
C VAL A 131 -9.30 -4.08 -16.44
N ARG A 132 -9.71 -3.95 -15.18
CA ARG A 132 -9.97 -2.67 -14.52
C ARG A 132 -8.78 -2.24 -13.66
N PRO A 133 -8.55 -0.93 -13.51
CA PRO A 133 -7.55 -0.43 -12.57
C PRO A 133 -7.95 -0.78 -11.13
N GLY A 134 -6.98 -1.22 -10.33
CA GLY A 134 -7.17 -1.56 -8.92
C GLY A 134 -6.92 -0.38 -7.97
N ALA A 135 -6.04 0.55 -8.36
CA ALA A 135 -5.72 1.73 -7.56
C ALA A 135 -5.15 2.86 -8.43
N ARG A 136 -5.25 4.10 -7.94
CA ARG A 136 -4.50 5.24 -8.48
C ARG A 136 -3.12 5.30 -7.83
N LYS A 137 -2.09 5.66 -8.59
CA LYS A 137 -0.72 5.80 -8.10
C LYS A 137 -0.49 7.24 -7.65
N ASP A 138 -0.26 7.41 -6.36
CA ASP A 138 0.17 8.69 -5.78
C ASP A 138 1.68 8.67 -5.56
N PHE A 139 2.39 9.47 -6.35
CA PHE A 139 3.86 9.57 -6.28
C PHE A 139 4.34 10.62 -5.28
N TYR A 140 3.44 11.46 -4.79
CA TYR A 140 3.77 12.58 -3.92
C TYR A 140 3.27 12.33 -2.51
N GLN A 141 4.17 12.52 -1.55
CA GLN A 141 3.79 12.62 -0.15
C GLN A 141 3.42 14.07 0.14
N GLN A 142 2.20 14.29 0.63
CA GLN A 142 1.81 15.61 1.11
C GLN A 142 2.65 15.96 2.33
N ARG A 143 3.19 17.18 2.37
CA ARG A 143 3.89 17.66 3.57
C ARG A 143 2.89 17.76 4.71
N GLY A 144 3.23 17.21 5.87
CA GLY A 144 2.45 17.41 7.08
C GLY A 144 2.36 18.90 7.39
N GLY A 145 1.18 19.48 7.20
CA GLY A 145 0.91 20.88 7.55
C GLY A 145 0.58 21.04 9.03
N PHE A 146 0.35 22.28 9.45
CA PHE A 146 -0.12 22.57 10.79
C PHE A 146 -1.61 22.19 10.92
N ASN A 147 -1.89 21.08 11.62
CA ASN A 147 -3.26 20.67 11.90
C ASN A 147 -3.71 21.28 13.23
N LEU A 148 -4.31 22.48 13.21
CA LEU A 148 -4.83 23.17 14.40
C LEU A 148 -5.74 22.26 15.25
N LEU A 149 -6.62 21.50 14.59
CA LEU A 149 -7.54 20.61 15.27
C LEU A 149 -6.81 19.39 15.86
N GLY A 150 -5.82 18.87 15.15
CA GLY A 150 -4.94 17.81 15.65
C GLY A 150 -4.06 18.26 16.81
N PHE A 151 -3.61 19.52 16.78
CA PHE A 151 -2.87 20.18 17.84
C PHE A 151 -3.75 20.33 19.09
N LEU A 152 -4.96 20.89 18.97
CA LEU A 152 -5.90 21.00 20.09
C LEU A 152 -6.27 19.61 20.69
N LYS A 153 -6.40 18.59 19.84
CA LYS A 153 -6.64 17.19 20.27
C LYS A 153 -5.40 16.50 20.83
N SER A 154 -4.23 17.16 20.84
CA SER A 154 -3.03 16.56 21.40
C SER A 154 -3.19 16.41 22.92
N PRO A 155 -2.80 15.25 23.50
CA PRO A 155 -2.91 15.02 24.94
C PRO A 155 -2.23 16.11 25.78
N MET A 156 -1.11 16.65 25.31
CA MET A 156 -0.39 17.71 26.00
C MET A 156 -1.22 19.00 26.15
N ILE A 157 -1.93 19.41 25.09
CA ILE A 157 -2.71 20.66 25.12
C ILE A 157 -3.99 20.50 25.90
N LEU A 158 -4.65 19.34 25.79
CA LEU A 158 -5.81 19.05 26.62
C LEU A 158 -5.45 19.03 28.10
N MET A 159 -4.31 18.44 28.47
CA MET A 159 -3.82 18.46 29.85
C MET A 159 -3.47 19.89 30.28
N ALA A 160 -2.78 20.67 29.44
CA ALA A 160 -2.49 22.07 29.76
C ALA A 160 -3.75 22.90 29.97
N LEU A 161 -4.75 22.78 29.08
CA LEU A 161 -6.03 23.47 29.19
C LEU A 161 -6.80 23.02 30.45
N PHE A 162 -6.85 21.71 30.71
CA PHE A 162 -7.47 21.16 31.91
C PHE A 162 -6.80 21.69 33.18
N SER A 163 -5.47 21.73 33.23
CA SER A 163 -4.72 22.29 34.37
C SER A 163 -5.04 23.77 34.58
N VAL A 164 -5.12 24.58 33.51
CA VAL A 164 -5.51 25.99 33.61
C VAL A 164 -6.92 26.13 34.19
N VAL A 165 -7.87 25.32 33.72
CA VAL A 165 -9.24 25.30 34.26
C VAL A 165 -9.24 24.88 35.74
N MET A 166 -8.42 23.92 36.15
CA MET A 166 -8.36 23.52 37.56
C MET A 166 -7.76 24.63 38.45
N ILE A 167 -6.70 25.30 38.00
CA ILE A 167 -6.01 26.33 38.78
C ILE A 167 -6.88 27.58 38.97
N PHE A 168 -7.62 28.00 37.94
CA PHE A 168 -8.41 29.23 38.00
C PHE A 168 -9.91 28.99 38.20
N GLY A 169 -10.42 27.87 37.72
CA GLY A 169 -11.85 27.52 37.79
C GLY A 169 -12.26 26.94 39.14
N LEU A 170 -11.42 26.10 39.79
CA LEU A 170 -11.76 25.55 41.10
C LEU A 170 -11.91 26.63 42.19
N PRO A 171 -10.99 27.59 42.35
CA PRO A 171 -11.16 28.66 43.34
C PRO A 171 -12.43 29.46 43.10
N TYR A 172 -12.73 29.77 41.83
CA TYR A 172 -13.94 30.49 41.47
C TYR A 172 -15.24 29.72 41.78
N LEU A 173 -15.24 28.39 41.56
CA LEU A 173 -16.36 27.55 41.99
C LEU A 173 -16.47 27.54 43.52
N MET A 174 -15.35 27.34 44.22
CA MET A 174 -15.33 27.27 45.69
C MET A 174 -15.77 28.58 46.34
N ASP A 175 -15.49 29.74 45.74
CA ASP A 175 -15.91 31.04 46.26
C ASP A 175 -17.43 31.25 46.12
N ASN A 176 -18.06 30.67 45.09
CA ASN A 176 -19.49 30.79 44.82
C ASN A 176 -20.34 29.59 45.32
N MET A 177 -19.74 28.61 46.01
CA MET A 177 -20.47 27.47 46.58
C MET A 177 -21.03 27.76 47.98
N ASP A 178 -22.18 27.18 48.31
CA ASP A 178 -22.78 27.24 49.64
C ASP A 178 -21.92 26.51 50.70
N PRO A 179 -21.97 26.93 51.98
CA PRO A 179 -21.11 26.40 53.04
C PRO A 179 -21.25 24.88 53.29
N GLU A 180 -22.42 24.31 53.01
CA GLU A 180 -22.67 22.86 53.10
C GLU A 180 -21.93 22.08 51.99
N ALA A 181 -21.96 22.58 50.75
CA ALA A 181 -21.29 21.95 49.62
C ALA A 181 -19.75 22.04 49.70
N LYS A 182 -19.20 23.08 50.35
CA LYS A 182 -17.76 23.17 50.64
C LYS A 182 -17.31 22.10 51.62
N ALA A 183 -18.11 21.81 52.65
CA ALA A 183 -17.81 20.77 53.63
C ALA A 183 -17.83 19.37 52.99
N GLU A 184 -18.81 19.09 52.13
CA GLU A 184 -18.87 17.83 51.36
C GLU A 184 -17.68 17.68 50.40
N PHE A 185 -17.25 18.76 49.74
CA PHE A 185 -16.06 18.76 48.88
C PHE A 185 -14.76 18.56 49.68
N GLU A 186 -14.66 19.12 50.89
CA GLU A 186 -13.54 18.85 51.81
C GLU A 186 -13.52 17.39 52.28
N GLU A 187 -14.66 16.79 52.58
CA GLU A 187 -14.75 15.37 52.93
C GLU A 187 -14.42 14.44 51.77
N MET A 188 -14.87 14.79 50.55
CA MET A 188 -14.53 14.06 49.33
C MET A 188 -13.06 14.22 48.93
N SER A 189 -12.49 15.42 49.08
CA SER A 189 -11.07 15.64 48.85
C SER A 189 -10.24 14.77 49.81
N LYS A 190 -10.52 14.78 51.12
CA LYS A 190 -9.87 13.92 52.14
C LYS A 190 -9.94 12.42 51.80
N LYS A 191 -10.98 11.97 51.11
CA LYS A 191 -11.14 10.57 50.68
C LYS A 191 -10.49 10.25 49.33
N SER A 192 -10.20 11.23 48.49
CA SER A 192 -9.60 11.03 47.17
C SER A 192 -8.06 11.11 47.22
N PRO A 193 -7.32 10.03 46.93
CA PRO A 193 -5.87 9.98 47.07
C PRO A 193 -5.11 10.96 46.15
N LEU A 194 -5.77 11.52 45.12
CA LEU A 194 -5.20 12.49 44.19
C LEU A 194 -5.45 13.95 44.58
N MET A 195 -6.48 14.23 45.39
CA MET A 195 -6.94 15.60 45.68
C MET A 195 -6.91 15.96 47.18
N GLY A 196 -6.90 14.97 48.08
CA GLY A 196 -6.94 15.15 49.53
C GLY A 196 -5.59 15.38 50.20
N SER A 197 -4.51 15.20 49.47
CA SER A 197 -3.21 15.62 49.96
C SER A 197 -2.95 17.03 49.45
N SER A 198 -2.49 17.89 50.36
CA SER A 198 -1.55 18.97 50.08
C SER A 198 -0.29 18.52 49.29
N GLY A 199 -0.26 17.25 48.87
CA GLY A 199 0.58 16.57 47.92
C GLY A 199 0.28 16.83 46.45
N ALA A 200 -0.85 17.42 46.01
CA ALA A 200 -1.05 17.69 44.58
C ALA A 200 -0.04 18.73 44.04
N ALA A 201 0.27 19.77 44.81
CA ALA A 201 1.30 20.75 44.45
C ALA A 201 2.73 20.18 44.54
N SER A 202 3.00 19.30 45.51
CA SER A 202 4.33 18.70 45.71
C SER A 202 4.57 17.42 44.89
N GLN A 203 3.54 16.69 44.48
CA GLN A 203 3.59 15.63 43.46
C GLN A 203 3.53 16.20 42.05
N MET A 204 2.89 17.33 41.77
CA MET A 204 3.06 18.04 40.48
C MET A 204 4.45 18.70 40.38
N GLN A 205 5.05 19.16 41.49
CA GLN A 205 6.44 19.62 41.52
C GLN A 205 7.45 18.46 41.40
N ASN A 206 7.12 17.28 41.95
CA ASN A 206 7.94 16.07 41.82
C ASN A 206 7.62 15.22 40.58
N PHE A 207 6.59 15.57 39.81
CA PHE A 207 6.40 15.05 38.47
C PHE A 207 7.23 15.94 37.55
N ASP A 208 8.41 15.45 37.16
CA ASP A 208 9.27 16.10 36.18
C ASP A 208 8.57 16.15 34.82
N LEU A 209 7.66 17.11 34.69
CA LEU A 209 6.85 17.36 33.51
C LEU A 209 7.76 17.67 32.31
N ALA A 210 8.92 18.28 32.56
CA ALA A 210 9.93 18.55 31.54
C ALA A 210 10.64 17.26 31.07
N GLY A 211 11.00 16.36 31.98
CA GLY A 211 11.59 15.05 31.65
C GLY A 211 10.65 14.12 30.89
N PHE A 212 9.37 14.10 31.26
CA PHE A 212 8.33 13.34 30.55
C PHE A 212 8.04 13.93 29.14
N LEU A 213 8.01 15.25 28.99
CA LEU A 213 7.86 15.94 27.70
C LEU A 213 9.10 15.83 26.80
N ALA A 214 10.28 15.69 27.39
CA ALA A 214 11.53 15.43 26.69
C ALA A 214 11.75 13.93 26.36
N GLY A 215 10.78 13.06 26.66
CA GLY A 215 10.83 11.64 26.32
C GLY A 215 11.77 10.79 27.17
N ARG A 216 12.15 11.24 28.38
CA ARG A 216 13.06 10.51 29.26
C ARG A 216 12.26 9.66 30.25
N SER A 217 12.13 8.37 29.98
CA SER A 217 11.63 7.38 30.95
C SER A 217 12.72 7.02 31.95
N ASN A 218 12.40 7.09 33.25
CA ASN A 218 13.20 6.72 34.43
C ASN A 218 14.41 5.78 34.19
N ALA A 219 15.61 6.29 34.45
CA ALA A 219 16.78 5.50 34.82
C ALA A 219 17.39 6.11 36.10
N PRO A 220 17.74 5.30 37.11
CA PRO A 220 18.30 5.80 38.37
C PRO A 220 19.69 6.41 38.12
N ALA A 221 19.94 7.54 38.75
CA ALA A 221 21.13 8.36 38.57
C ALA A 221 22.42 7.62 38.97
N GLU A 222 23.35 7.47 38.02
CA GLU A 222 24.73 7.06 38.28
C GLU A 222 25.58 8.32 38.47
N GLN A 223 26.30 8.38 39.60
CA GLN A 223 27.20 9.47 40.00
C GLN A 223 28.34 9.65 38.99
N PRO A 224 28.79 10.89 38.70
CA PRO A 224 29.92 11.10 37.82
C PRO A 224 31.24 10.81 38.54
N ALA A 225 32.04 9.88 38.00
CA ALA A 225 33.44 9.66 38.41
C ALA A 225 34.35 10.81 37.92
N PRO A 226 35.42 11.14 38.66
CA PRO A 226 36.24 12.32 38.39
C PRO A 226 37.17 12.14 37.19
N ALA A 227 37.40 13.25 36.48
CA ALA A 227 38.27 13.35 35.33
C ALA A 227 39.74 13.07 35.68
N ALA A 228 40.37 12.14 34.96
CA ALA A 228 41.81 11.91 35.00
C ALA A 228 42.51 12.69 33.90
N SER A 229 43.37 13.61 34.33
CA SER A 229 44.39 14.30 33.54
C SER A 229 45.53 13.36 33.11
N GLY A 230 46.06 13.54 31.89
CA GLY A 230 47.47 13.19 31.62
C GLY A 230 47.82 12.62 30.24
N GLY A 231 48.18 13.50 29.31
CA GLY A 231 49.47 13.49 28.60
C GLY A 231 49.98 12.27 27.81
N LYS A 232 50.23 12.54 26.51
CA LYS A 232 51.57 12.51 25.84
C LYS A 232 52.02 11.23 25.10
N LYS A 233 52.24 11.42 23.78
CA LYS A 233 53.15 10.72 22.82
C LYS A 233 52.84 9.24 22.58
N ARG A 234 52.85 8.71 21.35
CA ARG A 234 53.68 8.97 20.16
C ARG A 234 52.84 8.87 18.90
#